data_AF-A0A0F8ZHX0-F1
#
_entry.id   AF-A0A0F8ZHX0-F1
#
_cell.length_a   1.000
_cell.length_b   1.000
_cell.length_c   1.000
_cell.angle_alpha   90.00
_cell.angle_beta   90.00
_cell.angle_gamma   90.00
#
_symmetry.space_group_name_H-M   'P 1'
#
loop_
_entity.id
_entity.type
_entity.pdbx_description
1 polymer ?
#
loop_
_entity_poly.entity_id
_entity_poly.type
_entity_poly.pdbx_seq_one_letter_code
_entity_poly.pdbx_strand_id
1 'polypeptide(L)'
;MLPGERFKNWIDGLALEWKDRLRGWMGSWLGFGIDVFFDKLGKSAAPKLKPIIDKLERETTIPPELKPLFDELKEPSGEFAAILGNAAGGALLGGALGRIVDYILRPLTYGLSFAIGFFIHDAPILISLWRRGEISETYLNDHLRWHGMGSDDIEQLKKVTEFLPDAMTLVNWQAREVFEETMIDRYGLDSDFVETRPPFIRNYHTGVVHVV
;
A
#
# COMPACT_ATOMS: atom_id res chain seq x y z
N MET A 1 -18.27 -18.24 -38.76
CA MET A 1 -17.88 -18.03 -37.36
C MET A 1 -16.90 -19.10 -36.97
N LEU A 2 -15.68 -18.68 -36.63
CA LEU A 2 -14.65 -19.58 -36.15
C LEU A 2 -14.99 -20.03 -34.72
N PRO A 3 -14.61 -21.25 -34.30
CA PRO A 3 -14.86 -21.73 -32.93
C PRO A 3 -14.38 -20.75 -31.84
N GLY A 4 -13.28 -20.04 -32.07
CA GLY A 4 -12.76 -19.03 -31.14
C GLY A 4 -13.66 -17.80 -30.96
N GLU A 5 -14.36 -17.35 -32.02
CA GLU A 5 -15.27 -16.20 -31.94
C GLU A 5 -16.51 -16.53 -31.10
N ARG A 6 -17.00 -17.76 -31.19
CA ARG A 6 -18.13 -18.24 -30.38
C ARG A 6 -17.77 -18.30 -28.89
N PHE A 7 -16.56 -18.77 -28.58
CA PHE A 7 -16.08 -18.84 -27.20
C PHE A 7 -15.89 -17.45 -26.58
N LYS A 8 -15.29 -16.51 -27.33
CA LYS A 8 -15.13 -15.11 -26.88
C LYS A 8 -16.48 -14.46 -26.59
N ASN A 9 -17.44 -14.56 -27.52
CA ASN A 9 -18.77 -13.97 -27.34
C ASN A 9 -19.53 -14.56 -26.14
N TRP A 10 -19.30 -15.84 -25.83
CA TRP A 10 -19.88 -16.49 -24.64
C TRP A 10 -19.26 -15.96 -23.34
N ILE A 11 -17.93 -15.79 -23.30
CA ILE A 11 -17.24 -15.17 -22.15
C ILE A 11 -17.70 -13.73 -21.95
N ASP A 12 -17.75 -12.93 -23.02
CA ASP A 12 -18.16 -11.53 -22.95
C ASP A 12 -19.62 -11.39 -22.49
N GLY A 13 -20.51 -12.30 -22.92
CA GLY A 13 -21.89 -12.39 -22.45
C GLY A 13 -21.99 -12.72 -20.95
N LEU A 14 -21.24 -13.72 -20.48
CA LEU A 14 -21.19 -14.06 -19.06
C LEU A 14 -20.61 -12.93 -18.21
N ALA A 15 -19.60 -12.22 -18.71
CA ALA A 15 -19.01 -11.08 -18.02
C ALA A 15 -20.01 -9.92 -17.89
N LEU A 16 -20.81 -9.66 -18.93
CA LEU A 16 -21.88 -8.66 -18.91
C LEU A 16 -23.01 -9.03 -17.93
N GLU A 17 -23.50 -10.27 -17.99
CA GLU A 17 -24.54 -10.74 -17.07
C GLU A 17 -24.06 -10.74 -15.61
N TRP A 18 -22.81 -11.14 -15.37
CA TRP A 18 -22.22 -11.11 -14.04
C TRP A 18 -22.04 -9.67 -13.54
N LYS A 19 -21.59 -8.75 -14.39
CA LYS A 19 -21.48 -7.32 -14.08
C LYS A 19 -22.83 -6.71 -13.72
N ASP A 20 -23.90 -7.04 -14.45
CA ASP A 20 -25.23 -6.52 -14.18
C ASP A 20 -25.86 -7.13 -12.92
N ARG A 21 -25.62 -8.43 -12.65
CA ARG A 21 -25.98 -9.05 -11.37
C ARG A 21 -25.22 -8.47 -10.20
N LEU A 22 -23.92 -8.19 -10.36
CA LEU A 22 -23.10 -7.57 -9.33
C LEU A 22 -23.51 -6.11 -9.10
N ARG A 23 -23.87 -5.35 -10.14
CA ARG A 23 -24.49 -4.03 -10.01
C ARG A 23 -25.83 -4.08 -9.32
N GLY A 24 -26.69 -5.04 -9.65
CA GLY A 24 -27.99 -5.22 -9.00
C GLY A 24 -27.86 -5.66 -7.54
N TRP A 25 -26.94 -6.57 -7.24
CA TRP A 25 -26.60 -7.00 -5.88
C TRP A 25 -25.95 -5.88 -5.07
N MET A 26 -25.00 -5.12 -5.64
CA MET A 26 -24.46 -3.93 -4.98
C MET A 26 -25.53 -2.86 -4.82
N GLY A 27 -26.43 -2.66 -5.79
CA GLY A 27 -27.53 -1.71 -5.67
C GLY A 27 -28.50 -2.08 -4.55
N SER A 28 -28.84 -3.36 -4.41
CA SER A 28 -29.70 -3.84 -3.32
C SER A 28 -28.99 -3.86 -1.97
N TRP A 29 -27.69 -4.20 -1.93
CA TRP A 29 -26.88 -4.17 -0.73
C TRP A 29 -26.54 -2.74 -0.29
N LEU A 30 -26.31 -1.81 -1.22
CA LEU A 30 -26.14 -0.39 -0.91
C LEU A 30 -27.47 0.21 -0.46
N GLY A 31 -28.59 -0.08 -1.13
CA GLY A 31 -29.91 0.43 -0.73
C GLY A 31 -30.37 -0.08 0.65
N PHE A 32 -30.35 -1.40 0.86
CA PHE A 32 -30.76 -1.98 2.15
C PHE A 32 -29.68 -1.83 3.23
N GLY A 33 -28.43 -2.02 2.85
CA GLY A 33 -27.30 -2.04 3.76
C GLY A 33 -26.91 -0.65 4.23
N ILE A 34 -26.92 0.40 3.40
CA ILE A 34 -26.58 1.76 3.85
C ILE A 34 -27.61 2.23 4.88
N ASP A 35 -28.90 2.13 4.61
CA ASP A 35 -29.92 2.62 5.55
C ASP A 35 -29.85 1.87 6.89
N VAL A 36 -29.74 0.53 6.88
CA VAL A 36 -29.64 -0.27 8.10
C VAL A 36 -28.28 -0.07 8.79
N PHE A 37 -27.19 0.05 8.03
CA PHE A 37 -25.84 0.26 8.54
C PHE A 37 -25.72 1.63 9.17
N PHE A 38 -26.13 2.70 8.49
CA PHE A 38 -26.09 4.06 9.02
C PHE A 38 -27.10 4.29 10.15
N ASP A 39 -28.28 3.67 10.12
CA ASP A 39 -29.23 3.75 11.25
C ASP A 39 -28.66 3.04 12.50
N LYS A 40 -28.12 1.82 12.35
CA LYS A 40 -27.50 1.10 13.47
C LYS A 40 -26.17 1.68 13.90
N LEU A 41 -25.32 2.11 12.97
CA LEU A 41 -24.04 2.74 13.25
C LEU A 41 -24.24 4.11 13.86
N GLY A 42 -25.16 4.93 13.35
CA GLY A 42 -25.54 6.21 13.96
C GLY A 42 -26.01 6.02 15.39
N LYS A 43 -26.98 5.14 15.64
CA LYS A 43 -27.51 4.89 17.00
C LYS A 43 -26.48 4.29 17.96
N SER A 44 -25.57 3.44 17.48
CA SER A 44 -24.55 2.79 18.33
C SER A 44 -23.28 3.63 18.51
N ALA A 45 -22.91 4.44 17.52
CA ALA A 45 -21.73 5.29 17.54
C ALA A 45 -22.00 6.64 18.20
N ALA A 46 -23.19 7.24 18.05
CA ALA A 46 -23.54 8.52 18.66
C ALA A 46 -23.17 8.64 20.15
N PRO A 47 -23.55 7.70 21.05
CA PRO A 47 -23.17 7.80 22.47
C PRO A 47 -21.65 7.68 22.70
N LYS A 48 -20.91 7.04 21.79
CA LYS A 48 -19.43 6.90 21.88
C LYS A 48 -18.69 8.08 21.26
N LEU A 49 -19.27 8.71 20.22
CA LEU A 49 -18.70 9.86 19.53
C LEU A 49 -18.94 11.16 20.30
N LYS A 50 -20.09 11.29 20.99
CA LYS A 50 -20.42 12.46 21.81
C LYS A 50 -19.27 12.97 22.70
N PRO A 51 -18.63 12.15 23.57
CA PRO A 51 -17.53 12.62 24.41
C PRO A 51 -16.29 13.05 23.62
N ILE A 52 -16.05 12.47 22.43
CA ILE A 52 -14.93 12.83 21.55
C ILE A 52 -15.22 14.19 20.89
N ILE A 53 -16.44 14.38 20.40
CA ILE A 53 -16.86 15.64 19.77
C ILE A 53 -16.87 16.78 20.81
N ASP A 54 -17.42 16.54 22.00
CA ASP A 54 -17.41 17.53 23.09
C ASP A 54 -15.98 17.88 23.54
N LYS A 55 -15.03 16.96 23.39
CA LYS A 55 -13.61 17.24 23.62
C LYS A 55 -13.03 18.11 22.50
N LEU A 56 -13.31 17.77 21.23
CA LEU A 56 -12.86 18.54 20.07
C LEU A 56 -13.41 19.97 20.05
N GLU A 57 -14.66 20.17 20.45
CA GLU A 57 -15.27 21.51 20.55
C GLU A 57 -14.62 22.37 21.66
N ARG A 58 -14.17 21.74 22.74
CA ARG A 58 -13.49 22.44 23.83
C ARG A 58 -12.04 22.76 23.52
N GLU A 59 -11.35 21.85 22.83
CA GLU A 59 -9.90 21.96 22.57
C GLU A 59 -9.58 22.65 21.24
N THR A 60 -10.53 22.74 20.31
CA THR A 60 -10.29 23.24 18.95
C THR A 60 -11.39 24.22 18.50
N THR A 61 -11.03 25.25 17.74
CA THR A 61 -11.99 26.11 17.06
C THR A 61 -12.50 25.42 15.80
N ILE A 62 -13.64 24.75 15.92
CA ILE A 62 -14.31 24.11 14.79
C ILE A 62 -14.81 25.20 13.81
N PRO A 63 -14.44 25.14 12.52
CA PRO A 63 -14.99 26.03 11.51
C PRO A 63 -16.52 26.03 11.55
N PRO A 64 -17.20 27.19 11.46
CA PRO A 64 -18.65 27.28 11.60
C PRO A 64 -19.41 26.41 10.58
N GLU A 65 -18.81 26.10 9.43
CA GLU A 65 -19.36 25.23 8.40
C GLU A 65 -19.46 23.77 8.83
N LEU A 66 -18.63 23.34 9.79
CA LEU A 66 -18.63 21.97 10.29
C LEU A 66 -19.52 21.77 11.52
N LYS A 67 -19.95 22.84 12.20
CA LYS A 67 -20.80 22.73 13.39
C LYS A 67 -22.10 21.93 13.15
N PRO A 68 -22.87 22.18 12.07
CA PRO A 68 -24.07 21.39 11.78
C PRO A 68 -23.77 19.89 11.62
N LEU A 69 -22.59 19.55 11.09
CA LEU A 69 -22.14 18.16 10.94
C LEU A 69 -21.90 17.49 12.29
N PHE A 70 -21.25 18.21 13.21
CA PHE A 70 -20.95 17.70 14.55
C PHE A 70 -22.20 17.58 15.42
N ASP A 71 -23.13 18.53 15.31
CA ASP A 71 -24.41 18.48 15.99
C ASP A 71 -25.24 17.27 15.52
N GLU A 72 -25.25 17.02 14.21
CA GLU A 72 -25.90 15.85 13.61
C GLU A 72 -25.21 14.52 13.98
N LEU A 73 -23.88 14.51 14.14
CA LEU A 73 -23.16 13.31 14.63
C LEU A 73 -23.44 13.02 16.12
N LYS A 74 -23.73 14.06 16.92
CA LYS A 74 -24.15 13.90 18.33
C LYS A 74 -25.58 13.39 18.43
N GLU A 75 -26.45 13.87 17.56
CA GLU A 75 -27.87 13.55 17.52
C GLU A 75 -28.27 13.17 16.08
N PRO A 76 -28.09 11.90 15.68
CA PRO A 76 -28.32 11.49 14.30
C PRO A 76 -29.80 11.66 13.93
N SER A 77 -30.12 12.74 13.21
CA SER A 77 -31.47 13.06 12.72
C SER A 77 -31.73 12.46 11.33
N GLY A 78 -30.68 12.02 10.65
CA GLY A 78 -30.71 11.44 9.30
C GLY A 78 -30.23 12.39 8.21
N GLU A 79 -30.05 13.68 8.54
CA GLU A 79 -29.49 14.68 7.63
C GLU A 79 -28.05 14.36 7.23
N PHE A 80 -27.24 13.79 8.13
CA PHE A 80 -25.87 13.36 7.78
C PHE A 80 -25.85 12.25 6.74
N ALA A 81 -26.78 11.29 6.82
CA ALA A 81 -26.92 10.24 5.83
C ALA A 81 -27.36 10.81 4.47
N ALA A 82 -28.26 11.80 4.47
CA ALA A 82 -28.66 12.52 3.26
C ALA A 82 -27.51 13.36 2.67
N ILE A 83 -26.68 13.99 3.50
CA ILE A 83 -25.49 14.74 3.08
C ILE A 83 -24.45 13.80 2.46
N LEU A 84 -24.17 12.65 3.08
CA LEU A 84 -23.28 11.64 2.51
C LEU A 84 -23.82 11.05 1.21
N GLY A 85 -25.13 10.78 1.15
CA GLY A 85 -25.80 10.30 -0.05
C GLY A 85 -25.71 11.28 -1.21
N ASN A 86 -25.94 12.58 -0.95
CA ASN A 86 -25.81 13.63 -1.95
C ASN A 86 -24.34 13.92 -2.33
N ALA A 87 -23.42 13.87 -1.37
CA ALA A 87 -22.00 14.09 -1.61
C ALA A 87 -21.36 12.98 -2.46
N ALA A 88 -21.83 11.74 -2.32
CA ALA A 88 -21.43 10.64 -3.18
C ALA A 88 -21.82 10.87 -4.66
N GLY A 89 -22.85 11.68 -4.92
CA GLY A 89 -23.27 12.07 -6.28
C GLY A 89 -22.49 13.23 -6.90
N GLY A 90 -21.76 14.03 -6.10
CA GLY A 90 -21.09 15.25 -6.55
C GLY A 90 -19.57 15.22 -6.38
N ALA A 91 -18.82 15.18 -7.49
CA ALA A 91 -17.35 15.03 -7.49
C ALA A 91 -16.58 16.12 -6.70
N LEU A 92 -17.14 17.32 -6.55
CA LEU A 92 -16.49 18.46 -5.86
C LEU A 92 -16.66 18.41 -4.32
N LEU A 93 -17.87 18.06 -3.85
CA LEU A 93 -18.13 17.88 -2.41
C LEU A 93 -17.54 16.55 -1.90
N GLY A 94 -17.48 15.53 -2.75
CA GLY A 94 -16.85 14.25 -2.43
C GLY A 94 -15.37 14.37 -2.06
N GLY A 95 -14.61 15.30 -2.66
CA GLY A 95 -13.19 15.49 -2.34
C GLY A 95 -12.94 16.08 -0.95
N ALA A 96 -13.75 17.05 -0.53
CA ALA A 96 -13.61 17.68 0.80
C ALA A 96 -14.16 16.78 1.91
N LEU A 97 -15.33 16.17 1.69
CA LEU A 97 -15.91 15.21 2.64
C LEU A 97 -15.06 13.94 2.74
N GLY A 98 -14.46 13.47 1.64
CA GLY A 98 -13.54 12.33 1.66
C GLY A 98 -12.39 12.54 2.64
N ARG A 99 -11.79 13.73 2.67
CA ARG A 99 -10.73 14.05 3.63
C ARG A 99 -11.21 14.13 5.08
N ILE A 100 -12.43 14.64 5.31
CA ILE A 100 -13.02 14.73 6.65
C ILE A 100 -13.36 13.32 7.17
N VAL A 101 -13.99 12.50 6.32
CA VAL A 101 -14.29 11.10 6.62
C VAL A 101 -13.01 10.31 6.85
N ASP A 102 -11.99 10.46 6.00
CA ASP A 102 -10.67 9.83 6.21
C ASP A 102 -10.01 10.28 7.51
N TYR A 103 -10.16 11.54 7.91
CA TYR A 103 -9.61 12.05 9.17
C TYR A 103 -10.34 11.49 10.40
N ILE A 104 -11.69 11.43 10.36
CA ILE A 104 -12.52 10.87 11.43
C ILE A 104 -12.33 9.37 11.54
N LEU A 105 -12.29 8.68 10.40
CA LEU A 105 -12.13 7.23 10.34
C LEU A 105 -10.67 6.81 10.50
N ARG A 106 -9.68 7.71 10.42
CA ARG A 106 -8.26 7.37 10.54
C ARG A 106 -7.92 6.52 11.77
N PRO A 107 -8.36 6.87 12.98
CA PRO A 107 -8.10 6.05 14.16
C PRO A 107 -8.76 4.67 14.06
N LEU A 108 -9.94 4.58 13.43
CA LEU A 108 -10.63 3.32 13.19
C LEU A 108 -9.92 2.48 12.12
N THR A 109 -9.49 3.09 11.01
CA THR A 109 -8.74 2.40 9.96
C THR A 109 -7.38 1.94 10.47
N TYR A 110 -6.65 2.76 11.23
CA TYR A 110 -5.44 2.33 11.92
C TYR A 110 -5.71 1.20 12.92
N GLY A 111 -6.76 1.31 13.74
CA GLY A 111 -7.15 0.27 14.70
C GLY A 111 -7.52 -1.06 14.02
N LEU A 112 -8.24 -1.00 12.89
CA LEU A 112 -8.56 -2.17 12.07
C LEU A 112 -7.32 -2.74 11.38
N SER A 113 -6.43 -1.89 10.88
CA SER A 113 -5.13 -2.32 10.32
C SER A 113 -4.29 -3.07 11.37
N PHE A 114 -4.30 -2.63 12.64
CA PHE A 114 -3.65 -3.34 13.73
C PHE A 114 -4.35 -4.67 14.10
N ALA A 115 -5.69 -4.67 14.19
CA ALA A 115 -6.45 -5.85 14.60
C ALA A 115 -6.39 -7.00 13.58
N ILE A 116 -6.30 -6.67 12.29
CA ILE A 116 -6.32 -7.67 11.20
C ILE A 116 -4.89 -7.98 10.71
N GLY A 117 -3.87 -7.30 11.23
CA GLY A 117 -2.48 -7.52 10.81
C GLY A 117 -2.19 -7.07 9.38
N PHE A 118 -3.00 -6.18 8.81
CA PHE A 118 -2.74 -5.57 7.49
C PHE A 118 -1.67 -4.47 7.59
N PHE A 119 -0.47 -4.82 8.05
CA PHE A 119 0.69 -3.98 7.77
C PHE A 119 1.24 -4.39 6.42
N ILE A 120 0.75 -3.73 5.37
CA ILE A 120 1.45 -3.75 4.09
C ILE A 120 2.75 -2.98 4.34
N HIS A 121 3.85 -3.73 4.45
CA HIS A 121 5.18 -3.13 4.58
C HIS A 121 5.46 -2.26 3.37
N ASP A 122 6.16 -1.14 3.57
CA ASP A 122 6.59 -0.30 2.46
C ASP A 122 7.56 -1.06 1.53
N ALA A 123 7.70 -0.59 0.29
CA ALA A 123 8.58 -1.24 -0.68
C ALA A 123 10.04 -1.37 -0.20
N PRO A 124 10.66 -0.38 0.47
CA PRO A 124 12.02 -0.50 1.01
C PRO A 124 12.18 -1.60 2.06
N ILE A 125 11.22 -1.76 3.00
CA ILE A 125 11.27 -2.81 4.01
C ILE A 125 11.09 -4.18 3.34
N LEU A 126 10.14 -4.31 2.40
CA LEU A 126 9.95 -5.56 1.64
C LEU A 126 11.21 -5.98 0.90
N ILE A 127 11.85 -5.07 0.17
CA ILE A 127 13.13 -5.36 -0.51
C ILE A 127 14.21 -5.79 0.48
N SER A 128 14.32 -5.10 1.62
CA SER A 128 15.32 -5.42 2.64
C SER A 128 15.11 -6.81 3.24
N LEU A 129 13.86 -7.19 3.52
CA LEU A 129 13.50 -8.52 4.00
C LEU A 129 13.82 -9.60 2.95
N TRP A 130 13.51 -9.35 1.68
CA TRP A 130 13.83 -10.27 0.58
C TRP A 130 15.35 -10.45 0.43
N ARG A 131 16.12 -9.36 0.46
CA ARG A 131 17.60 -9.41 0.38
C ARG A 131 18.24 -10.14 1.56
N ARG A 132 17.58 -10.19 2.71
CA ARG A 132 18.01 -10.98 3.89
C ARG A 132 17.55 -12.44 3.85
N GLY A 133 16.74 -12.81 2.86
CA GLY A 133 16.17 -14.16 2.76
C GLY A 133 15.01 -14.44 3.74
N GLU A 134 14.46 -13.40 4.37
CA GLU A 134 13.35 -13.54 5.33
C GLU A 134 11.99 -13.77 4.63
N ILE A 135 11.88 -13.34 3.36
CA ILE A 135 10.70 -13.56 2.52
C ILE A 135 11.10 -14.10 1.15
N SER A 136 10.18 -14.83 0.52
CA SER A 136 10.38 -15.34 -0.85
C SER A 136 10.24 -14.22 -1.89
N GLU A 137 10.86 -14.42 -3.05
CA GLU A 137 10.74 -13.48 -4.17
C GLU A 137 9.29 -13.38 -4.69
N THR A 138 8.54 -14.48 -4.69
CA THR A 138 7.11 -14.48 -5.04
C THR A 138 6.32 -13.57 -4.10
N TYR A 139 6.56 -13.68 -2.79
CA TYR A 139 5.90 -12.84 -1.79
C TYR A 139 6.23 -11.36 -1.99
N LEU A 140 7.50 -11.04 -2.26
CA LEU A 140 7.94 -9.68 -2.60
C LEU A 140 7.19 -9.14 -3.83
N ASN A 141 7.19 -9.89 -4.94
CA ASN A 141 6.59 -9.45 -6.20
C ASN A 141 5.08 -9.17 -6.04
N ASP A 142 4.36 -10.04 -5.32
CA ASP A 142 2.93 -9.88 -5.10
C ASP A 142 2.63 -8.64 -4.25
N HIS A 143 3.41 -8.38 -3.20
CA HIS A 143 3.22 -7.19 -2.36
C HIS A 143 3.61 -5.89 -3.06
N LEU A 144 4.66 -5.90 -3.90
CA LEU A 144 5.01 -4.73 -4.72
C LEU A 144 3.96 -4.43 -5.80
N ARG A 145 3.30 -5.46 -6.34
CA ARG A 145 2.13 -5.27 -7.21
C ARG A 145 0.96 -4.62 -6.48
N TRP A 146 0.76 -4.93 -5.19
CA TRP A 146 -0.26 -4.25 -4.38
C TRP A 146 0.05 -2.77 -4.15
N HIS A 147 1.33 -2.38 -4.19
CA HIS A 147 1.77 -0.98 -4.22
C HIS A 147 1.64 -0.32 -5.62
N GLY A 148 1.09 -1.04 -6.60
CA GLY A 148 0.88 -0.53 -7.96
C GLY A 148 2.12 -0.55 -8.86
N MET A 149 3.19 -1.26 -8.49
CA MET A 149 4.39 -1.37 -9.31
C MET A 149 4.21 -2.38 -10.46
N GLY A 150 4.65 -2.00 -11.67
CA GLY A 150 4.71 -2.91 -12.81
C GLY A 150 5.80 -3.99 -12.64
N SER A 151 5.72 -5.07 -13.42
CA SER A 151 6.77 -6.11 -13.41
C SER A 151 8.16 -5.54 -13.69
N ASP A 152 8.24 -4.63 -14.66
CA ASP A 152 9.50 -4.05 -15.11
C ASP A 152 10.08 -3.10 -14.05
N ASP A 153 9.21 -2.37 -13.33
CA ASP A 153 9.60 -1.52 -12.20
C ASP A 153 10.11 -2.35 -11.02
N ILE A 154 9.48 -3.49 -10.75
CA ILE A 154 9.90 -4.42 -9.69
C ILE A 154 11.31 -4.94 -10.00
N GLU A 155 11.57 -5.35 -11.24
CA GLU A 155 12.90 -5.81 -11.65
C GLU A 155 13.95 -4.70 -11.60
N GLN A 156 13.59 -3.48 -12.00
CA GLN A 156 14.47 -2.31 -11.86
C GLN A 156 14.75 -2.00 -10.38
N LEU A 157 13.74 -2.05 -9.52
CA LEU A 157 13.89 -1.82 -8.09
C LEU A 157 14.80 -2.86 -7.45
N LYS A 158 14.65 -4.14 -7.80
CA LYS A 158 15.58 -5.20 -7.37
C LYS A 158 17.00 -4.89 -7.81
N LYS A 159 17.23 -4.49 -9.07
CA LYS A 159 18.57 -4.14 -9.59
C LYS A 159 19.18 -2.92 -8.90
N VAL A 160 18.42 -1.85 -8.70
CA VAL A 160 18.90 -0.63 -8.03
C VAL A 160 19.25 -0.91 -6.57
N THR A 161 18.56 -1.86 -5.95
CA THR A 161 18.81 -2.30 -4.58
C THR A 161 19.81 -3.44 -4.48
N GLU A 162 20.40 -3.86 -5.61
CA GLU A 162 21.51 -4.81 -5.67
C GLU A 162 22.79 -4.11 -5.22
N PHE A 163 22.99 -4.11 -3.91
CA PHE A 163 24.23 -3.83 -3.19
C PHE A 163 24.89 -2.47 -3.52
N LEU A 164 24.50 -1.43 -2.78
CA LEU A 164 25.35 -0.29 -2.49
C LEU A 164 26.04 -0.57 -1.14
N PRO A 165 27.36 -0.79 -1.09
CA PRO A 165 28.08 -0.84 0.18
C PRO A 165 27.82 0.46 0.96
N ASP A 166 27.67 0.36 2.28
CA ASP A 166 27.57 1.55 3.12
C ASP A 166 28.84 2.40 2.98
N ALA A 167 28.73 3.70 3.30
CA ALA A 167 29.84 4.63 3.12
C ALA A 167 31.11 4.20 3.87
N MET A 168 30.99 3.52 5.02
CA MET A 168 32.14 3.04 5.76
C MET A 168 32.76 1.81 5.12
N THR A 169 31.95 0.90 4.58
CA THR A 169 32.44 -0.20 3.74
C THR A 169 33.15 0.32 2.50
N LEU A 170 32.62 1.36 1.83
CA LEU A 170 33.32 2.01 0.71
C LEU A 170 34.66 2.61 1.13
N VAL A 171 34.70 3.33 2.25
CA VAL A 171 35.95 3.90 2.79
C VAL A 171 36.94 2.80 3.17
N ASN A 172 36.50 1.72 3.80
CA ASN A 172 37.35 0.60 4.16
C ASN A 172 37.88 -0.13 2.93
N TRP A 173 37.06 -0.32 1.90
CA TRP A 173 37.49 -0.87 0.63
C TRP A 173 38.54 0.00 -0.04
N GLN A 174 38.32 1.32 -0.04
CA GLN A 174 39.27 2.27 -0.60
C GLN A 174 40.57 2.33 0.22
N ALA A 175 40.49 2.38 1.55
CA ALA A 175 41.66 2.50 2.43
C ALA A 175 42.51 1.23 2.48
N ARG A 176 41.89 0.06 2.29
CA ARG A 176 42.59 -1.23 2.21
C ARG A 176 43.06 -1.56 0.79
N GLU A 177 42.82 -0.69 -0.18
CA GLU A 177 43.18 -0.91 -1.59
C GLU A 177 42.73 -2.30 -2.08
N VAL A 178 41.53 -2.76 -1.69
CA VAL A 178 41.03 -4.13 -1.96
C VAL A 178 40.78 -4.41 -3.45
N PHE A 179 41.06 -3.44 -4.31
CA PHE A 179 40.98 -3.54 -5.76
C PHE A 179 42.35 -3.63 -6.44
N GLU A 180 43.46 -3.47 -5.70
CA GLU A 180 44.81 -3.63 -6.23
C GLU A 180 45.31 -5.06 -6.05
N GLU A 181 45.57 -5.77 -7.16
CA GLU A 181 46.04 -7.16 -7.14
C GLU A 181 47.29 -7.37 -6.28
N THR A 182 48.23 -6.41 -6.34
CA THR A 182 49.47 -6.44 -5.56
C THR A 182 49.21 -6.39 -4.05
N MET A 183 48.17 -5.68 -3.60
CA MET A 183 47.81 -5.59 -2.18
C MET A 183 47.03 -6.82 -1.72
N ILE A 184 46.19 -7.37 -2.60
CA ILE A 184 45.50 -8.65 -2.34
C ILE A 184 46.54 -9.76 -2.14
N ASP A 185 47.48 -9.92 -3.07
CA ASP A 185 48.51 -10.96 -3.01
C ASP A 185 49.44 -10.77 -1.80
N ARG A 186 49.80 -9.52 -1.49
CA ARG A 186 50.76 -9.22 -0.42
C ARG A 186 50.20 -9.38 0.98
N TYR A 187 48.93 -9.03 1.18
CA TYR A 187 48.32 -8.95 2.51
C TYR A 187 47.19 -9.95 2.71
N GLY A 188 46.86 -10.78 1.71
CA GLY A 188 45.79 -11.77 1.80
C GLY A 188 44.43 -11.14 2.07
N LEU A 189 44.20 -9.93 1.55
CA LEU A 189 43.04 -9.10 1.89
C LEU A 189 41.72 -9.70 1.40
N ASP A 190 41.77 -10.70 0.52
CA ASP A 190 40.62 -11.38 -0.03
C ASP A 190 40.12 -12.57 0.82
N SER A 191 40.88 -12.94 1.87
CA SER A 191 40.53 -14.04 2.77
C SER A 191 39.25 -13.79 3.58
N ASP A 192 38.96 -12.53 3.91
CA ASP A 192 37.74 -12.13 4.63
C ASP A 192 36.51 -12.03 3.71
N PHE A 193 36.69 -12.03 2.39
CA PHE A 193 35.64 -11.75 1.39
C PHE A 193 35.16 -12.98 0.63
N VAL A 194 35.47 -14.20 1.09
CA VAL A 194 35.06 -15.44 0.38
C VAL A 194 33.54 -15.53 0.23
N GLU A 195 32.79 -15.03 1.22
CA GLU A 195 31.32 -15.12 1.26
C GLU A 195 30.60 -13.84 0.77
N THR A 196 31.26 -12.68 0.89
CA THR A 196 30.69 -11.35 0.59
C THR A 196 31.29 -10.67 -0.64
N ARG A 197 32.10 -11.39 -1.43
CA ARG A 197 32.66 -10.85 -2.68
C ARG A 197 31.52 -10.34 -3.56
N PRO A 198 31.42 -9.01 -3.79
CA PRO A 198 30.38 -8.51 -4.64
C PRO A 198 30.57 -9.08 -6.07
N PRO A 199 29.47 -9.36 -6.78
CA PRO A 199 29.51 -10.13 -8.03
C PRO A 199 30.40 -9.53 -9.11
N PHE A 200 30.67 -8.22 -9.07
CA PHE A 200 31.58 -7.56 -10.02
C PHE A 200 33.06 -7.93 -9.84
N ILE A 201 33.49 -8.46 -8.68
CA ILE A 201 34.89 -8.89 -8.45
C ILE A 201 35.11 -10.34 -8.91
N ARG A 202 34.07 -11.19 -8.89
CA ARG A 202 34.20 -12.63 -9.23
C ARG A 202 34.71 -12.89 -10.65
N ASN A 203 34.48 -11.97 -11.59
CA ASN A 203 34.79 -12.18 -13.01
C ASN A 203 36.19 -11.71 -13.45
N TYR A 204 36.97 -11.05 -12.59
CA TYR A 204 38.31 -10.58 -12.97
C TYR A 204 39.36 -11.69 -13.00
N HIS A 205 39.24 -12.71 -12.15
CA HIS A 205 40.24 -13.81 -12.10
C HIS A 205 40.04 -14.93 -13.12
N THR A 206 38.88 -15.04 -13.76
CA THR A 206 38.65 -16.08 -14.77
C THR A 206 38.95 -15.64 -16.20
N GLY A 207 39.23 -14.34 -16.44
CA GLY A 207 39.52 -13.82 -17.78
C GLY A 207 38.34 -13.89 -18.76
N VAL A 208 37.14 -14.23 -18.29
CA VAL A 208 35.94 -14.34 -19.13
C VAL A 208 34.97 -13.21 -18.77
N VAL A 209 35.12 -12.08 -19.47
CA VAL A 209 34.12 -11.02 -19.46
C VAL A 209 32.99 -11.42 -20.39
N HIS A 210 31.92 -11.99 -19.85
CA HIS A 210 30.64 -12.04 -20.57
C HIS A 210 29.97 -10.67 -20.45
N VAL A 211 30.10 -9.85 -21.49
CA VAL A 211 29.22 -8.71 -21.70
C VAL A 211 27.87 -9.27 -22.16
N VAL A 212 26.84 -9.05 -21.35
CA VAL A 212 25.43 -9.26 -21.72
C VAL A 212 24.82 -7.90 -22.02
#